data_AF-A0A959XX21-F1
#
_entry.id   AF-A0A959XX21-F1
#
_cell.length_a   1.000
_cell.length_b   1.000
_cell.length_c   1.000
_cell.angle_alpha   90.00
_cell.angle_beta   90.00
_cell.angle_gamma   90.00
#
_symmetry.space_group_name_H-M   'P 1'
#
loop_
_entity.id
_entity.type
_entity.pdbx_description
1 polymer ?
#
loop_
_entity_poly.entity_id
_entity_poly.type
_entity_poly.pdbx_seq_one_letter_code
_entity_poly.pdbx_strand_id
1 'polypeptide(L)'
;MPEGWLLSELAAAAGGVLRGGDRRVRHLSIDSRQPFQAEGTLFIALGGKHHDGHRYLPELRRRGVRSFLVKQGAAMLEPEDSTIEVGDTLKAFQRLAAWHRAQFTLPVIGITGSNGKTVVKEWL
;
A
#
# COMPACT_ATOMS: atom_id res chain seq x y z
N MET A 1 -5.74 12.96 -8.10
CA MET A 1 -4.44 13.56 -7.73
C MET A 1 -3.48 13.34 -8.89
N PRO A 2 -2.88 14.37 -9.52
CA PRO A 2 -2.46 14.23 -10.92
C PRO A 2 -1.12 13.52 -11.18
N GLU A 3 -0.19 13.39 -10.21
CA GLU A 3 1.18 12.98 -10.56
C GLU A 3 1.67 11.65 -9.95
N GLY A 4 0.95 11.05 -9.00
CA GLY A 4 1.43 9.86 -8.27
C GLY A 4 2.65 10.17 -7.39
N TRP A 5 3.14 9.16 -6.67
CA TRP A 5 4.28 9.25 -5.76
C TRP A 5 5.46 8.43 -6.27
N LEU A 6 6.68 8.81 -5.94
CA LEU A 6 7.84 7.94 -6.11
C LEU A 6 7.87 6.87 -5.01
N LEU A 7 8.42 5.70 -5.35
CA LEU A 7 8.52 4.59 -4.40
C LEU A 7 9.48 4.94 -3.26
N SER A 8 10.49 5.77 -3.53
CA SER A 8 11.39 6.35 -2.52
C SER A 8 10.66 7.25 -1.51
N GLU A 9 9.72 8.10 -1.97
CA GLU A 9 8.89 8.94 -1.09
C GLU A 9 7.99 8.09 -0.19
N LEU A 10 7.35 7.08 -0.77
CA LEU A 10 6.53 6.13 -0.03
C LEU A 10 7.36 5.31 0.96
N ALA A 11 8.60 4.95 0.61
CA ALA A 11 9.52 4.26 1.53
C ALA A 11 9.84 5.14 2.75
N ALA A 12 10.15 6.42 2.53
CA ALA A 12 10.42 7.37 3.60
C ALA A 12 9.18 7.56 4.50
N ALA A 13 7.99 7.74 3.91
CA ALA A 13 6.74 7.89 4.65
C ALA A 13 6.34 6.63 5.43
N ALA A 14 6.58 5.43 4.87
CA ALA A 14 6.36 4.16 5.54
C ALA A 14 7.37 3.90 6.69
N GLY A 15 8.53 4.56 6.66
CA GLY A 15 9.68 4.24 7.50
C GLY A 15 10.32 2.91 7.13
N GLY A 16 10.40 2.62 5.83
CA GLY A 16 10.99 1.43 5.25
C GLY A 16 12.22 1.73 4.38
N VAL A 17 12.82 0.66 3.85
CA VAL A 17 13.97 0.75 2.96
C VAL A 17 13.55 0.34 1.55
N LEU A 18 13.80 1.21 0.57
CA LEU A 18 13.61 0.90 -0.85
C LEU A 18 14.69 -0.07 -1.32
N ARG A 19 14.29 -1.14 -2.02
CA ARG A 19 15.15 -2.05 -2.78
C ARG A 19 14.67 -2.10 -4.23
N GLY A 20 15.61 -2.11 -5.19
CA GLY A 20 15.29 -2.06 -6.62
C GLY A 20 15.18 -0.62 -7.15
N GLY A 21 14.46 -0.47 -8.27
CA GLY A 21 14.31 0.82 -8.95
C GLY A 21 13.30 1.75 -8.29
N ASP A 22 13.51 3.06 -8.41
CA ASP A 22 12.54 4.05 -7.98
C ASP A 22 11.45 4.20 -9.05
N ARG A 23 10.23 3.79 -8.71
CA ARG A 23 9.09 3.67 -9.65
C ARG A 23 7.98 4.63 -9.25
N ARG A 24 7.24 5.12 -10.24
CA ARG A 24 6.05 5.94 -9.99
C ARG A 24 4.86 5.06 -9.61
N VAL A 25 4.24 5.39 -8.48
CA VAL A 25 3.07 4.73 -7.90
C VAL A 25 1.88 5.67 -7.97
N ARG A 26 0.79 5.20 -8.56
CA ARG A 26 -0.49 5.91 -8.68
C ARG A 26 -1.58 5.28 -7.81
N HIS A 27 -1.44 3.98 -7.52
CA HIS A 27 -2.46 3.19 -6.84
C HIS A 27 -1.84 2.39 -5.69
N LEU A 28 -2.55 2.32 -4.56
CA LEU A 28 -2.22 1.44 -3.44
C LEU A 28 -3.26 0.32 -3.38
N SER A 29 -2.83 -0.93 -3.25
CA SER A 29 -3.75 -2.06 -3.08
C SER A 29 -3.32 -2.98 -1.94
N ILE A 30 -4.29 -3.47 -1.17
CA ILE A 30 -4.12 -4.49 -0.12
C ILE A 30 -4.83 -5.81 -0.47
N ASP A 31 -5.60 -5.84 -1.58
CA ASP A 31 -6.39 -7.01 -1.98
C ASP A 31 -5.94 -7.47 -3.36
N SER A 32 -5.36 -8.68 -3.41
CA SER A 32 -4.86 -9.30 -4.65
C SER A 32 -5.98 -9.62 -5.64
N ARG A 33 -7.24 -9.68 -5.19
CA ARG A 33 -8.39 -10.07 -6.01
C ARG A 33 -9.04 -8.91 -6.74
N GLN A 34 -8.74 -7.67 -6.36
CA GLN A 34 -9.36 -6.51 -7.00
C GLN A 34 -8.84 -6.33 -8.44
N PRO A 35 -9.68 -5.86 -9.38
CA PRO A 35 -9.20 -5.39 -10.67
C PRO A 35 -8.40 -4.10 -10.45
N PHE A 36 -7.10 -4.14 -10.70
CA PHE A 36 -6.23 -2.96 -10.61
C PHE A 36 -5.36 -2.85 -11.87
N GLN A 37 -5.00 -1.60 -12.20
CA GLN A 37 -3.98 -1.31 -13.21
C GLN A 37 -2.64 -1.75 -12.65
N ALA A 38 -2.06 -2.83 -13.18
CA ALA A 38 -0.81 -3.39 -12.65
C ALA A 38 0.33 -2.36 -12.67
N GLU A 39 0.39 -1.54 -13.72
CA GLU A 39 1.36 -0.46 -13.84
C GLU A 39 1.07 0.69 -12.87
N GLY A 40 2.07 1.01 -12.05
CA GLY A 40 1.95 2.05 -11.03
C GLY A 40 1.12 1.63 -9.81
N THR A 41 0.83 0.34 -9.64
CA THR A 41 0.28 -0.18 -8.37
C THR A 41 1.42 -0.57 -7.42
N LEU A 42 1.33 -0.09 -6.18
CA LEU A 42 2.05 -0.64 -5.04
C LEU A 42 1.12 -1.59 -4.28
N PHE A 43 1.47 -2.88 -4.27
CA PHE A 43 0.75 -3.86 -3.48
C PHE A 43 1.34 -3.96 -2.07
N ILE A 44 0.49 -3.86 -1.06
CA ILE A 44 0.86 -3.88 0.36
C ILE A 44 0.56 -5.27 0.91
N ALA A 45 1.61 -6.06 1.11
CA ALA A 45 1.51 -7.43 1.59
C ALA A 45 1.25 -7.45 3.10
N LEU A 46 -0.01 -7.28 3.50
CA LEU A 46 -0.40 -7.35 4.91
C LEU A 46 -0.29 -8.79 5.45
N GLY A 47 0.48 -8.96 6.52
CA GLY A 47 0.50 -10.22 7.28
C GLY A 47 -0.61 -10.25 8.35
N GLY A 48 -1.49 -11.25 8.29
CA GLY A 48 -2.54 -11.49 9.27
C GLY A 48 -2.59 -12.96 9.74
N LYS A 49 -3.32 -13.24 10.82
CA LYS A 49 -3.41 -14.59 11.41
C LYS A 49 -3.94 -15.66 10.45
N HIS A 50 -4.84 -15.28 9.54
CA HIS A 50 -5.51 -16.19 8.61
C HIS A 50 -5.14 -15.96 7.14
N HIS A 51 -4.60 -14.78 6.82
CA HIS A 51 -4.26 -14.38 5.45
C HIS A 51 -2.91 -13.69 5.45
N ASP A 52 -2.00 -14.16 4.60
CA ASP A 52 -0.67 -13.58 4.43
C ASP A 52 -0.54 -13.06 3.00
N GLY A 53 -0.51 -11.73 2.87
CA GLY A 53 -0.40 -11.02 1.59
C GLY A 53 0.84 -11.42 0.78
N HIS A 54 1.92 -11.87 1.44
CA HIS A 54 3.16 -12.24 0.77
C HIS A 54 3.00 -13.46 -0.14
N ARG A 55 2.01 -14.32 0.13
CA ARG A 55 1.71 -15.51 -0.69
C ARG A 55 1.24 -15.15 -2.10
N TYR A 56 0.71 -13.94 -2.30
CA TYR A 56 0.18 -13.50 -3.59
C TYR A 56 1.23 -12.81 -4.47
N LEU A 57 2.44 -12.51 -3.95
CA LEU A 57 3.48 -11.83 -4.72
C LEU A 57 3.80 -12.53 -6.07
N PRO A 58 3.96 -13.86 -6.13
CA PRO A 58 4.24 -14.54 -7.41
C PRO A 58 3.11 -14.37 -8.44
N GLU A 59 1.85 -14.39 -8.01
CA GLU A 59 0.70 -14.20 -8.90
C GLU A 59 0.62 -12.75 -9.38
N LEU A 60 0.80 -11.79 -8.47
CA LEU A 60 0.77 -10.37 -8.79
C LEU A 60 1.88 -9.97 -9.77
N ARG A 61 3.07 -10.58 -9.66
CA ARG A 61 4.14 -10.44 -10.65
C ARG A 61 3.70 -10.90 -12.03
N ARG A 62 3.07 -12.07 -12.14
CA ARG A 62 2.55 -12.58 -13.44
C ARG A 62 1.51 -11.64 -14.03
N ARG A 63 0.77 -10.92 -13.18
CA ARG A 63 -0.21 -9.90 -13.58
C ARG A 63 0.40 -8.53 -13.87
N GLY A 64 1.73 -8.38 -13.79
CA GLY A 64 2.45 -7.15 -14.14
C GLY A 64 2.74 -6.20 -12.97
N VAL A 65 2.37 -6.55 -11.73
CA VAL A 65 2.74 -5.74 -10.57
C VAL A 65 4.23 -5.89 -10.33
N ARG A 66 4.90 -4.76 -10.09
CA ARG A 66 6.35 -4.71 -9.84
C ARG A 66 6.72 -3.96 -8.57
N SER A 67 5.78 -3.31 -7.90
CA SER A 67 6.04 -2.55 -6.67
C SER A 67 5.34 -3.21 -5.49
N PHE A 68 6.10 -3.54 -4.43
CA PHE A 68 5.56 -4.25 -3.26
C PHE A 68 6.02 -3.64 -1.93
N LEU A 69 5.12 -3.48 -0.97
CA LEU A 69 5.47 -3.18 0.41
C LEU A 69 5.38 -4.49 1.19
N VAL A 70 6.52 -4.93 1.73
CA VAL A 70 6.69 -6.27 2.30
C VAL A 70 7.40 -6.20 3.65
N LYS A 71 7.21 -7.25 4.45
CA LYS A 71 8.00 -7.42 5.66
C LYS A 71 9.46 -7.71 5.28
N GLN A 72 10.39 -7.11 6.02
CA GLN A 72 11.82 -7.34 5.82
C GLN A 72 12.14 -8.84 5.85
N GLY A 73 12.85 -9.31 4.82
CA GLY A 73 13.22 -10.72 4.66
C GLY A 73 12.08 -11.65 4.18
N ALA A 74 10.88 -11.14 3.92
CA ALA A 74 9.74 -11.97 3.50
C ALA A 74 9.61 -12.12 1.97
N ALA A 75 10.32 -11.33 1.18
CA ALA A 75 10.26 -11.39 -0.29
C ALA A 75 11.60 -11.86 -0.86
N MET A 76 11.56 -12.86 -1.76
CA MET A 76 12.63 -13.04 -2.73
C MET A 76 12.45 -11.97 -3.81
N LEU A 77 13.41 -11.05 -3.91
CA LEU A 77 13.39 -10.00 -4.92
C LEU A 77 13.73 -10.61 -6.28
N GLU A 78 12.81 -10.49 -7.23
CA GLU A 78 13.12 -10.68 -8.64
C GLU A 78 13.82 -9.41 -9.18
N PRO A 79 14.70 -9.49 -10.18
CA PRO A 79 15.45 -8.34 -10.69
C PRO A 79 14.58 -7.16 -11.15
N GLU A 80 13.35 -7.45 -11.62
CA GLU A 80 12.41 -6.43 -12.07
C GLU A 80 11.57 -5.82 -10.95
N ASP A 81 11.59 -6.39 -9.76
CA ASP A 81 10.77 -5.91 -8.65
C ASP A 81 11.40 -4.69 -7.98
N SER A 82 10.55 -3.92 -7.34
CA SER A 82 10.96 -2.85 -6.45
C SER A 82 10.14 -2.94 -5.17
N THR A 83 10.81 -2.97 -4.04
CA THR A 83 10.16 -3.25 -2.76
C THR A 83 10.46 -2.20 -1.72
N ILE A 84 9.48 -1.96 -0.86
CA ILE A 84 9.64 -1.23 0.38
C ILE A 84 9.64 -2.27 1.50
N GLU A 85 10.81 -2.51 2.08
CA GLU A 85 10.98 -3.44 3.19
C GLU A 85 10.78 -2.73 4.52
N VAL A 86 9.89 -3.27 5.36
CA VAL A 86 9.55 -2.72 6.68
C VAL A 86 9.53 -3.82 7.73
N GLY A 87 9.74 -3.46 9.01
CA GLY A 87 9.61 -4.43 10.11
C GLY A 87 8.18 -4.92 10.31
N ASP A 88 7.18 -4.09 10.00
CA ASP A 88 5.75 -4.36 10.16
C ASP A 88 4.95 -3.66 9.05
N THR A 89 4.32 -4.45 8.18
CA THR A 89 3.56 -3.96 7.02
C THR A 89 2.28 -3.22 7.40
N LEU A 90 1.64 -3.59 8.52
CA LEU A 90 0.42 -2.93 9.00
C LEU A 90 0.74 -1.54 9.53
N LYS A 91 1.80 -1.42 10.35
CA LYS A 91 2.26 -0.12 10.86
C LYS A 91 2.71 0.79 9.72
N ALA A 92 3.42 0.25 8.75
CA ALA A 92 3.83 0.99 7.56
C ALA A 92 2.61 1.51 6.77
N PHE A 93 1.58 0.69 6.57
CA PHE A 93 0.35 1.11 5.90
C PHE A 93 -0.38 2.22 6.66
N GLN A 94 -0.47 2.12 7.99
CA GLN A 94 -1.06 3.16 8.84
C GLN A 94 -0.28 4.48 8.74
N ARG A 95 1.06 4.43 8.71
CA ARG A 95 1.91 5.61 8.51
C ARG A 95 1.68 6.26 7.15
N LEU A 96 1.57 5.48 6.08
CA LEU A 96 1.24 5.98 4.75
C LEU A 96 -0.12 6.70 4.74
N ALA A 97 -1.13 6.13 5.39
CA ALA A 97 -2.45 6.76 5.51
C ALA A 97 -2.38 8.09 6.28
N ALA A 98 -1.64 8.13 7.39
CA ALA A 98 -1.44 9.34 8.19
C ALA A 98 -0.66 10.43 7.42
N TRP A 99 0.40 10.03 6.72
CA TRP A 99 1.19 10.92 5.87
C TRP A 99 0.34 11.52 4.75
N HIS A 100 -0.42 10.68 4.02
CA HIS A 100 -1.34 11.16 2.99
C HIS A 100 -2.39 12.10 3.57
N ARG A 101 -2.97 11.77 4.73
CA ARG A 101 -3.95 12.63 5.42
C ARG A 101 -3.39 13.99 5.79
N ALA A 102 -2.13 14.07 6.22
CA ALA A 102 -1.48 15.32 6.63
C ALA A 102 -1.30 16.31 5.46
N GLN A 103 -1.39 15.84 4.21
CA GLN A 103 -1.33 16.70 3.02
C GLN A 103 -2.64 17.49 2.78
N PHE A 104 -3.72 17.17 3.50
CA PHE A 104 -5.01 17.86 3.39
C PHE A 104 -5.29 18.66 4.65
N THR A 105 -5.70 19.92 4.50
CA THR A 105 -6.08 20.81 5.62
C THR A 105 -7.58 20.82 5.92
N LEU A 106 -8.37 20.01 5.21
CA LEU A 106 -9.83 19.95 5.39
C LEU A 106 -10.22 19.38 6.79
N PRO A 107 -11.32 19.87 7.39
CA PRO A 107 -11.87 19.29 8.61
C PRO A 107 -12.16 17.80 8.45
N VAL A 108 -11.81 16.99 9.46
CA VAL A 108 -12.15 15.56 9.47
C VAL A 108 -13.17 15.26 10.54
N ILE A 109 -14.24 14.58 10.12
CA ILE A 109 -15.27 14.05 10.99
C ILE A 109 -15.09 12.53 10.99
N GLY A 110 -14.76 11.97 12.15
CA GLY A 110 -14.69 10.52 12.35
C GLY A 110 -16.06 9.99 12.75
N ILE A 111 -16.72 9.23 11.87
CA ILE A 111 -17.99 8.56 12.19
C ILE A 111 -17.67 7.15 12.69
N THR A 112 -17.96 6.90 13.97
CA THR A 112 -17.86 5.58 14.61
C THR A 112 -19.25 5.03 14.96
N GLY A 113 -19.38 3.73 15.13
CA GLY A 113 -20.64 3.05 15.47
C GLY A 113 -20.71 1.63 14.90
N SER A 114 -21.49 0.74 15.52
CA SER A 114 -21.62 -0.66 15.08
C SER A 114 -22.42 -0.80 13.76
N ASN A 115 -23.40 0.08 13.51
CA ASN A 115 -24.23 0.13 12.30
C ASN A 115 -24.34 1.56 11.72
N GLY A 116 -24.56 1.71 10.40
CA GLY A 116 -24.91 3.01 9.77
C GLY A 116 -23.76 3.90 9.25
N LYS A 117 -22.49 3.52 9.47
CA LYS A 117 -21.29 4.30 9.08
C LYS A 117 -21.24 4.68 7.59
N THR A 118 -21.66 3.78 6.71
CA THR A 118 -21.65 4.01 5.26
C THR A 118 -22.74 4.98 4.81
N VAL A 119 -23.93 4.92 5.44
CA VAL A 119 -25.05 5.80 5.09
C VAL A 119 -24.74 7.23 5.51
N VAL A 120 -24.26 7.46 6.73
CA VAL A 120 -23.96 8.82 7.21
C VAL A 120 -22.79 9.48 6.45
N LYS A 121 -21.84 8.69 5.94
CA LYS A 121 -20.73 9.19 5.10
C LYS A 121 -21.23 9.78 3.76
N GLU A 122 -22.35 9.29 3.21
CA GLU A 122 -22.89 9.73 1.91
C GLU A 122 -23.79 10.98 2.02
N TRP A 123 -24.16 11.41 3.23
CA TRP A 123 -25.08 12.55 3.48
C TRP A 123 -24.35 13.85 3.86
N LEU A 124 -23.02 13.80 4.03
CA LEU A 124 -22.13 14.94 4.29
C LEU A 124 -21.37 15.33 3.03
#